data_AF-A0A0N4UM67-F1
#
_entry.id   AF-A0A0N4UM67-F1
#
_cell.length_a   1.000
_cell.length_b   1.000
_cell.length_c   1.000
_cell.angle_alpha   90.00
_cell.angle_beta   90.00
_cell.angle_gamma   90.00
#
_symmetry.space_group_name_H-M   'P 1'
#
loop_
_entity.id
_entity.type
_entity.pdbx_description
1 polymer ?
#
loop_
_entity_poly.entity_id
_entity_poly.type
_entity_poly.pdbx_seq_one_letter_code
_entity_poly.pdbx_strand_id
1 'polypeptide(L)'
;MYMPVLNAKAKARELVDIIREETNAPMAACIDTVSLILKCLMRDVSSCKDLLHIKTALDHEDIIDVEQCYDAGVIHKSIMIISSIIDDKKQQKWSLEGDNQLVECLQTFSSVLDNTDKRISINQLSKSDYEFIEKLVLLYQIEQNDVIRLALINAFLSCCQIEVIKSFRLPVLIIANNRFIHPLSDLEIAAFNLLIDIYSITEKIPYFHLEYFTTDFFAKIILLCEHDAKLPVKFLLNFNSHFDDEQNFIISALHSNQSLVFGQLLIEEFNSRRNNDCVCSTQLAERMKKPLDSLVL
;
A
#
# COMPACT_ATOMS: atom_id res chain seq x y z
N MET A 1 -17.00 48.80 27.20
CA MET A 1 -16.41 47.73 26.37
C MET A 1 -17.56 47.15 25.55
N TYR A 2 -17.64 47.46 24.25
CA TYR A 2 -18.69 46.89 23.39
C TYR A 2 -18.40 45.39 23.23
N MET A 3 -19.17 44.52 23.88
CA MET A 3 -19.15 43.11 23.53
C MET A 3 -19.87 42.95 22.19
N PRO A 4 -19.23 42.42 21.14
CA PRO A 4 -19.93 42.14 19.90
C PRO A 4 -21.06 41.16 20.19
N VAL A 5 -22.29 41.54 19.84
CA VAL A 5 -23.46 40.67 19.99
C VAL A 5 -23.28 39.50 19.02
N LEU A 6 -23.17 38.28 19.55
CA LEU A 6 -23.04 37.06 18.74
C LEU A 6 -24.27 36.90 17.85
N ASN A 7 -24.10 37.04 16.53
CA ASN A 7 -25.11 36.63 15.58
C ASN A 7 -25.01 35.11 15.36
N ALA A 8 -25.77 34.34 16.16
CA ALA A 8 -25.72 32.88 16.15
C ALA A 8 -25.92 32.27 14.76
N LYS A 9 -26.84 32.84 13.96
CA LYS A 9 -27.11 32.35 12.59
C LYS A 9 -25.95 32.62 11.66
N ALA A 10 -25.29 33.77 11.78
CA ALA A 10 -24.10 34.07 10.99
C ALA A 10 -22.94 33.15 11.37
N LYS A 11 -22.71 32.91 12.67
CA LYS A 11 -21.62 32.04 13.13
C LYS A 11 -21.85 30.57 12.75
N ALA A 12 -23.08 30.07 12.84
CA ALA A 12 -23.42 28.71 12.40
C ALA A 12 -23.15 28.51 10.89
N ARG A 13 -23.47 29.50 10.05
CA ARG A 13 -23.14 29.45 8.62
C ARG A 13 -21.64 29.43 8.39
N GLU A 14 -20.90 30.30 9.07
CA GLU A 14 -19.44 30.34 8.99
C GLU A 14 -18.82 28.99 9.37
N LEU A 15 -19.29 28.33 10.44
CA LEU A 15 -18.80 27.00 10.84
C LEU A 15 -19.10 25.92 9.78
N VAL A 16 -20.29 25.95 9.17
CA VAL A 16 -20.65 25.01 8.10
C VAL A 16 -19.80 25.26 6.86
N ASP A 17 -19.57 26.52 6.51
CA ASP A 17 -18.75 26.91 5.36
C ASP A 17 -17.28 26.48 5.56
N ILE A 18 -16.72 26.64 6.77
CA ILE A 18 -15.37 26.15 7.11
C ILE A 18 -15.28 24.63 6.89
N ILE A 19 -16.22 23.82 7.41
CA ILE A 19 -16.18 22.37 7.19
C ILE A 19 -16.29 22.04 5.69
N ARG A 20 -17.13 22.77 4.96
CA ARG A 20 -17.34 22.55 3.52
C ARG A 20 -16.10 22.89 2.69
N GLU A 21 -15.40 23.96 3.07
CA GLU A 21 -14.15 24.40 2.46
C GLU A 21 -13.04 23.37 2.68
N GLU A 22 -12.89 22.88 3.92
CA GLU A 22 -11.80 21.96 4.30
C GLU A 22 -12.02 20.50 3.85
N THR A 23 -13.26 20.00 3.90
CA THR A 23 -13.55 18.56 3.65
C THR A 23 -14.16 18.28 2.29
N ASN A 24 -14.65 19.32 1.60
CA ASN A 24 -15.46 19.20 0.40
C ASN A 24 -16.74 18.32 0.55
N ALA A 25 -17.17 17.97 1.76
CA ALA A 25 -18.28 17.05 2.02
C ALA A 25 -19.65 17.62 1.57
N PRO A 26 -20.69 16.79 1.37
CA PRO A 26 -22.04 17.27 1.08
C PRO A 26 -22.55 18.26 2.14
N MET A 27 -23.32 19.27 1.74
CA MET A 27 -23.80 20.34 2.65
C MET A 27 -24.56 19.78 3.86
N ALA A 28 -25.37 18.74 3.67
CA ALA A 28 -26.07 18.06 4.76
C ALA A 28 -25.09 17.48 5.80
N ALA A 29 -24.03 16.78 5.35
CA ALA A 29 -23.01 16.23 6.24
C ALA A 29 -22.21 17.32 6.97
N CYS A 30 -22.00 18.48 6.34
CA CYS A 30 -21.35 19.63 7.00
C CYS A 30 -22.23 20.17 8.13
N ILE A 31 -23.53 20.35 7.88
CA ILE A 31 -24.52 20.79 8.89
C ILE A 31 -24.60 19.78 10.04
N ASP A 32 -24.68 18.49 9.72
CA ASP A 32 -24.77 17.42 10.71
C ASP A 32 -23.50 17.33 11.55
N THR A 33 -22.32 17.49 10.94
CA THR A 33 -21.03 17.51 11.65
C THR A 33 -20.96 18.69 12.64
N VAL A 34 -21.27 19.91 12.21
CA VAL A 34 -21.29 21.09 13.11
C VAL A 34 -22.28 20.86 14.26
N SER A 35 -23.49 20.39 13.93
CA SER A 35 -24.55 20.13 14.91
C SER A 35 -24.11 19.08 15.94
N LEU A 36 -23.48 17.98 15.49
CA LEU A 36 -23.01 16.91 16.35
C LEU A 36 -21.87 17.37 17.28
N ILE A 37 -20.87 18.06 16.73
CA ILE A 37 -19.74 18.61 17.51
C ILE A 37 -20.28 19.55 18.58
N LEU A 38 -21.13 20.52 18.21
CA LEU A 38 -21.69 21.46 19.17
C LEU A 38 -22.55 20.76 20.22
N LYS A 39 -23.37 19.78 19.83
CA LYS A 39 -24.19 19.00 20.77
C LYS A 39 -23.33 18.25 21.80
N CYS A 40 -22.23 17.63 21.38
CA CYS A 40 -21.31 16.94 22.27
C CYS A 40 -20.57 17.92 23.17
N LEU A 41 -20.02 19.01 22.62
CA LEU A 41 -19.34 20.04 23.41
C LEU A 41 -20.28 20.65 24.44
N MET A 42 -21.52 20.99 24.07
CA MET A 42 -22.50 21.57 25.01
C MET A 42 -22.89 20.64 26.15
N ARG A 43 -22.68 19.32 26.02
CA ARG A 43 -22.93 18.36 27.09
C ARG A 43 -21.80 18.36 28.12
N ASP A 44 -20.55 18.51 27.67
CA ASP A 44 -19.36 18.20 28.48
C ASP A 44 -18.51 19.44 28.81
N VAL A 45 -18.62 20.53 28.04
CA VAL A 45 -17.86 21.77 28.18
C VAL A 45 -18.67 22.81 28.95
N SER A 46 -18.12 23.27 30.07
CA SER A 46 -18.78 24.20 30.99
C SER A 46 -18.33 25.65 30.84
N SER A 47 -17.15 25.88 30.25
CA SER A 47 -16.53 27.19 30.16
C SER A 47 -15.73 27.40 28.87
N CYS A 48 -15.48 28.66 28.50
CA CYS A 48 -14.56 29.00 27.40
C CYS A 48 -13.13 28.49 27.65
N LYS A 49 -12.73 28.28 28.91
CA LYS A 49 -11.41 27.73 29.25
C LYS A 49 -11.29 26.26 28.82
N ASP A 50 -12.37 25.50 28.95
CA ASP A 50 -12.42 24.10 28.50
C ASP A 50 -12.23 24.02 26.97
N LEU A 51 -12.87 24.93 26.22
CA LEU A 51 -12.66 25.03 24.77
C LEU A 51 -11.21 25.37 24.41
N LEU A 52 -10.54 26.23 25.18
CA LEU A 52 -9.12 26.53 24.97
C LEU A 52 -8.23 25.31 25.25
N HIS A 53 -8.51 24.56 26.32
CA HIS A 53 -7.79 23.32 26.61
C HIS A 53 -7.98 22.27 25.51
N ILE A 54 -9.21 22.10 24.98
CA ILE A 54 -9.49 21.21 23.85
C ILE A 54 -8.70 21.66 22.62
N LYS A 55 -8.68 22.96 22.32
CA LYS A 55 -7.88 23.49 21.20
C LYS A 55 -6.39 23.16 21.38
N THR A 56 -5.83 23.37 22.56
CA THR A 56 -4.43 23.03 22.85
C THR A 56 -4.19 21.52 22.71
N ALA A 57 -5.12 20.67 23.15
CA ALA A 57 -5.03 19.22 22.99
C ALA A 57 -4.97 18.79 21.51
N LEU A 58 -5.73 19.45 20.64
CA LEU A 58 -5.72 19.18 19.20
C LEU A 58 -4.39 19.52 18.50
N ASP A 59 -3.57 20.38 19.11
CA ASP A 59 -2.23 20.73 18.60
C ASP A 59 -1.18 19.66 18.95
N HIS A 60 -1.51 18.66 19.79
CA HIS A 60 -0.62 17.56 20.13
C HIS A 60 -0.79 16.36 19.18
N GLU A 61 0.31 15.73 18.79
CA GLU A 61 0.33 14.59 17.85
C GLU A 61 -0.25 13.28 18.44
N ASP A 62 -0.38 13.20 19.77
CA ASP A 62 -0.87 12.04 20.53
C ASP A 62 -2.38 12.08 20.80
N ILE A 63 -3.12 12.96 20.12
CA ILE A 63 -4.58 13.08 20.27
C ILE A 63 -5.35 11.81 19.83
N ILE A 64 -4.75 10.99 18.99
CA ILE A 64 -5.38 9.80 18.43
C ILE A 64 -5.25 8.63 19.41
N ASP A 65 -6.39 8.13 19.91
CA ASP A 65 -6.46 6.86 20.63
C ASP A 65 -6.25 5.70 19.65
N VAL A 66 -5.01 5.26 19.54
CA VAL A 66 -4.56 4.19 18.63
C VAL A 66 -5.26 2.84 18.92
N GLU A 67 -5.73 2.62 20.14
CA GLU A 67 -6.28 1.34 20.57
C GLU A 67 -7.79 1.24 20.40
N GLN A 68 -8.53 2.33 20.68
CA GLN A 68 -9.99 2.32 20.84
C GLN A 68 -10.75 3.30 19.95
N CYS A 69 -10.08 3.97 18.99
CA CYS A 69 -10.78 4.82 18.03
C CYS A 69 -11.73 4.01 17.13
N TYR A 70 -12.57 4.74 16.39
CA TYR A 70 -13.51 4.14 15.43
C TYR A 70 -12.82 3.20 14.43
N ASP A 71 -11.72 3.65 13.83
CA ASP A 71 -10.97 2.86 12.84
C ASP A 71 -10.35 1.61 13.45
N ALA A 72 -9.83 1.69 14.69
CA ALA A 72 -9.34 0.53 15.42
C ALA A 72 -10.44 -0.54 15.57
N GLY A 73 -11.67 -0.13 15.90
CA GLY A 73 -12.82 -1.01 15.99
C GLY A 73 -13.21 -1.64 14.65
N VAL A 74 -13.19 -0.85 13.56
CA VAL A 74 -13.47 -1.34 12.20
C VAL A 74 -12.42 -2.35 11.75
N ILE A 75 -11.13 -2.03 11.91
CA ILE A 75 -10.01 -2.92 11.55
C ILE A 75 -10.12 -4.23 12.34
N HIS A 76 -10.32 -4.15 13.66
CA HIS A 76 -10.44 -5.34 14.51
C HIS A 76 -11.61 -6.24 14.08
N LYS A 77 -12.78 -5.64 13.80
CA LYS A 77 -13.94 -6.38 13.32
C LYS A 77 -13.66 -7.07 11.97
N SER A 78 -13.03 -6.37 11.04
CA SER A 78 -12.63 -6.94 9.74
C SER A 78 -11.65 -8.10 9.92
N ILE A 79 -10.64 -7.96 10.77
CA ILE A 79 -9.68 -9.03 11.11
C ILE A 79 -10.41 -10.27 11.64
N MET A 80 -11.37 -10.09 12.55
CA MET A 80 -12.15 -11.20 13.12
C MET A 80 -12.98 -11.94 12.08
N ILE A 81 -13.71 -11.21 11.22
CA ILE A 81 -14.55 -11.81 10.18
C ILE A 81 -13.68 -12.54 9.16
N ILE A 82 -12.63 -11.89 8.63
CA ILE A 82 -11.73 -12.48 7.65
C ILE A 82 -11.04 -13.73 8.23
N SER A 83 -10.56 -13.66 9.48
CA SER A 83 -9.95 -14.81 10.14
C SER A 83 -10.90 -15.99 10.27
N SER A 84 -12.17 -15.75 10.62
CA SER A 84 -13.19 -16.80 10.68
C SER A 84 -13.39 -17.47 9.33
N ILE A 85 -13.49 -16.69 8.24
CA ILE A 85 -13.65 -17.24 6.88
C ILE A 85 -12.41 -18.04 6.46
N ILE A 86 -11.21 -17.56 6.78
CA ILE A 86 -9.95 -18.29 6.52
C ILE A 86 -9.94 -19.63 7.26
N ASP A 87 -10.33 -19.63 8.54
CA ASP A 87 -10.32 -20.84 9.36
C ASP A 87 -11.39 -21.86 8.87
N ASP A 88 -12.52 -21.40 8.34
CA ASP A 88 -13.49 -22.25 7.64
C ASP A 88 -12.95 -22.82 6.32
N LYS A 89 -12.27 -22.00 5.50
CA LYS A 89 -11.61 -22.45 4.26
C LYS A 89 -10.51 -23.49 4.53
N LYS A 90 -9.74 -23.34 5.61
CA LYS A 90 -8.76 -24.35 6.06
C LYS A 90 -9.41 -25.67 6.43
N GLN A 91 -10.62 -25.64 6.97
CA GLN A 91 -11.46 -26.82 7.22
C GLN A 91 -12.20 -27.32 5.97
N GLN A 92 -11.83 -26.83 4.79
CA GLN A 92 -12.43 -27.16 3.50
C GLN A 92 -13.92 -26.81 3.38
N LYS A 93 -14.41 -25.84 4.16
CA LYS A 93 -15.78 -25.33 4.05
C LYS A 93 -15.84 -24.18 3.04
N TRP A 94 -15.73 -24.53 1.77
CA TRP A 94 -15.82 -23.57 0.67
C TRP A 94 -17.29 -23.26 0.37
N SER A 95 -17.65 -21.98 0.31
CA SER A 95 -18.98 -21.55 -0.10
C SER A 95 -18.91 -20.24 -0.86
N LEU A 96 -19.77 -20.07 -1.87
CA LEU A 96 -19.84 -18.84 -2.66
C LEU A 96 -20.19 -17.62 -1.81
N GLU A 97 -21.04 -17.81 -0.79
CA GLU A 97 -21.42 -16.75 0.14
C GLU A 97 -20.23 -16.31 1.02
N GLY A 98 -19.45 -17.27 1.51
CA GLY A 98 -18.19 -16.98 2.20
C GLY A 98 -17.17 -16.27 1.31
N ASP A 99 -17.09 -16.63 0.03
CA ASP A 99 -16.21 -15.98 -0.95
C ASP A 99 -16.61 -14.52 -1.21
N ASN A 100 -17.90 -14.25 -1.41
CA ASN A 100 -18.40 -12.88 -1.59
C ASN A 100 -18.18 -12.03 -0.34
N GLN A 101 -18.49 -12.58 0.84
CA GLN A 101 -18.26 -11.90 2.12
C GLN A 101 -16.77 -11.62 2.34
N LEU A 102 -15.89 -12.54 1.96
CA LEU A 102 -14.45 -12.36 2.05
C LEU A 102 -13.97 -11.19 1.19
N VAL A 103 -14.42 -11.10 -0.06
CA VAL A 103 -14.06 -9.99 -0.97
C VAL A 103 -14.54 -8.65 -0.41
N GLU A 104 -15.79 -8.54 0.04
CA GLU A 104 -16.33 -7.31 0.65
C GLU A 104 -15.56 -6.90 1.91
N CYS A 105 -15.23 -7.88 2.76
CA CYS A 105 -14.46 -7.64 3.98
C CYS A 105 -13.02 -7.21 3.66
N LEU A 106 -12.36 -7.83 2.67
CA LEU A 106 -11.02 -7.44 2.23
C LEU A 106 -11.01 -6.02 1.63
N GLN A 107 -12.03 -5.64 0.87
CA GLN A 107 -12.18 -4.29 0.33
C GLN A 107 -12.40 -3.26 1.44
N THR A 108 -13.27 -3.56 2.40
CA THR A 108 -13.51 -2.70 3.58
C THR A 108 -12.23 -2.55 4.41
N PHE A 109 -11.52 -3.65 4.62
CA PHE A 109 -10.24 -3.69 5.33
C PHE A 109 -9.18 -2.84 4.63
N SER A 110 -9.01 -2.98 3.32
CA SER A 110 -8.07 -2.17 2.53
C SER A 110 -8.43 -0.68 2.63
N SER A 111 -9.71 -0.35 2.45
CA SER A 111 -10.20 1.02 2.48
C SER A 111 -9.97 1.70 3.85
N VAL A 112 -10.19 1.01 4.97
CA VAL A 112 -9.92 1.62 6.28
C VAL A 112 -8.41 1.84 6.50
N LEU A 113 -7.56 0.90 6.07
CA LEU A 113 -6.11 1.05 6.21
C LEU A 113 -5.55 2.20 5.38
N ASP A 114 -6.09 2.44 4.20
CA ASP A 114 -5.65 3.52 3.31
C ASP A 114 -6.03 4.92 3.83
N ASN A 115 -7.09 5.02 4.64
CA ASN A 115 -7.65 6.29 5.10
C ASN A 115 -7.36 6.62 6.57
N THR A 116 -6.86 5.66 7.35
CA THR A 116 -6.59 5.84 8.78
C THR A 116 -5.16 6.31 9.07
N ASP A 117 -4.90 6.71 10.32
CA ASP A 117 -3.53 6.99 10.77
C ASP A 117 -2.74 5.68 10.82
N LYS A 118 -1.54 5.68 10.22
CA LYS A 118 -0.67 4.49 10.12
C LYS A 118 -0.39 3.83 11.47
N ARG A 119 -0.35 4.60 12.56
CA ARG A 119 -0.14 4.10 13.93
C ARG A 119 -1.27 3.15 14.35
N ILE A 120 -2.50 3.43 13.96
CA ILE A 120 -3.67 2.57 14.20
C ILE A 120 -3.51 1.26 13.44
N SER A 121 -3.23 1.33 12.14
CA SER A 121 -2.99 0.15 11.29
C SER A 121 -1.88 -0.75 11.83
N ILE A 122 -0.71 -0.17 12.14
CA ILE A 122 0.44 -0.89 12.69
C ILE A 122 0.08 -1.53 14.04
N ASN A 123 -0.58 -0.79 14.94
CA ASN A 123 -0.99 -1.33 16.24
C ASN A 123 -1.93 -2.53 16.07
N GLN A 124 -3.01 -2.39 15.30
CA GLN A 124 -4.00 -3.47 15.16
C GLN A 124 -3.41 -4.72 14.50
N LEU A 125 -2.53 -4.55 13.51
CA LEU A 125 -1.94 -5.67 12.76
C LEU A 125 -0.79 -6.36 13.52
N SER A 126 -0.14 -5.66 14.45
CA SER A 126 0.95 -6.22 15.28
C SER A 126 0.49 -6.87 16.59
N LYS A 127 -0.78 -6.72 17.00
CA LYS A 127 -1.33 -7.23 18.28
C LYS A 127 -1.04 -8.70 18.57
N SER A 128 -0.96 -9.54 17.54
CA SER A 128 -0.64 -10.97 17.65
C SER A 128 0.59 -11.33 16.81
N ASP A 129 1.65 -10.53 16.88
CA ASP A 129 2.90 -10.74 16.14
C ASP A 129 2.67 -10.97 14.63
N TYR A 130 1.77 -10.17 14.05
CA TYR A 130 1.38 -10.25 12.64
C TYR A 130 0.76 -11.59 12.18
N GLU A 131 0.26 -12.42 13.10
CA GLU A 131 -0.44 -13.70 12.78
C GLU A 131 -1.54 -13.51 11.73
N PHE A 132 -2.28 -12.40 11.78
CA PHE A 132 -3.31 -12.10 10.79
C PHE A 132 -2.74 -11.96 9.37
N ILE A 133 -1.59 -11.29 9.23
CA ILE A 133 -0.91 -11.16 7.93
C ILE A 133 -0.43 -12.52 7.44
N GLU A 134 0.11 -13.37 8.33
CA GLU A 134 0.46 -14.75 7.98
C GLU A 134 -0.74 -15.57 7.50
N LYS A 135 -1.91 -15.42 8.14
CA LYS A 135 -3.16 -16.04 7.70
C LYS A 135 -3.55 -15.57 6.30
N LEU A 136 -3.41 -14.29 5.98
CA LEU A 136 -3.65 -13.77 4.63
C LEU A 136 -2.67 -14.37 3.60
N VAL A 137 -1.37 -14.48 3.95
CA VAL A 137 -0.36 -15.05 3.05
C VAL A 137 -0.67 -16.53 2.77
N LEU A 138 -1.06 -17.28 3.79
CA LEU A 138 -1.50 -18.67 3.65
C LEU A 138 -2.78 -18.77 2.80
N LEU A 139 -3.74 -17.86 2.99
CA LEU A 139 -4.94 -17.81 2.17
C LEU A 139 -4.59 -17.57 0.69
N TYR A 140 -3.69 -16.62 0.40
CA TYR A 140 -3.22 -16.36 -0.96
C TYR A 140 -2.54 -17.57 -1.60
N GLN A 141 -1.84 -18.39 -0.80
CA GLN A 141 -1.19 -19.61 -1.28
C GLN A 141 -2.19 -20.68 -1.71
N ILE A 142 -3.32 -20.83 -1.01
CA ILE A 142 -4.30 -21.89 -1.28
C ILE A 142 -5.41 -21.47 -2.26
N GLU A 143 -5.70 -20.17 -2.35
CA GLU A 143 -6.80 -19.64 -3.15
C GLU A 143 -6.51 -19.72 -4.65
N GLN A 144 -7.50 -20.12 -5.43
CA GLN A 144 -7.43 -20.25 -6.89
C GLN A 144 -8.34 -19.24 -7.61
N ASN A 145 -9.28 -18.62 -6.90
CA ASN A 145 -10.16 -17.61 -7.46
C ASN A 145 -9.42 -16.26 -7.60
N ASP A 146 -9.20 -15.82 -8.84
CA ASP A 146 -8.48 -14.59 -9.14
C ASP A 146 -9.15 -13.33 -8.55
N VAL A 147 -10.47 -13.31 -8.36
CA VAL A 147 -11.17 -12.18 -7.71
C VAL A 147 -10.75 -12.06 -6.24
N ILE A 148 -10.67 -13.19 -5.53
CA ILE A 148 -10.23 -13.22 -4.13
C ILE A 148 -8.73 -12.93 -4.06
N ARG A 149 -7.93 -13.50 -4.96
CA ARG A 149 -6.48 -13.22 -5.04
C ARG A 149 -6.21 -11.74 -5.30
N LEU A 150 -6.98 -11.08 -6.16
CA LEU A 150 -6.88 -9.64 -6.40
C LEU A 150 -7.23 -8.84 -5.16
N ALA A 151 -8.33 -9.19 -4.48
CA ALA A 151 -8.71 -8.55 -3.21
C ALA A 151 -7.63 -8.72 -2.13
N LEU A 152 -6.97 -9.88 -2.06
CA LEU A 152 -5.85 -10.15 -1.16
C LEU A 152 -4.62 -9.28 -1.51
N ILE A 153 -4.26 -9.18 -2.78
CA ILE A 153 -3.14 -8.31 -3.20
C ILE A 153 -3.42 -6.84 -2.85
N ASN A 154 -4.65 -6.36 -3.07
CA ASN A 154 -5.03 -5.00 -2.67
C ASN A 154 -4.95 -4.80 -1.16
N ALA A 155 -5.39 -5.79 -0.36
CA ALA A 155 -5.21 -5.74 1.09
C ALA A 155 -3.73 -5.70 1.50
N PHE A 156 -2.86 -6.46 0.82
CA PHE A 156 -1.42 -6.41 1.08
C PHE A 156 -0.79 -5.06 0.69
N LEU A 157 -1.23 -4.45 -0.41
CA LEU A 157 -0.82 -3.10 -0.81
C LEU A 157 -1.13 -2.07 0.28
N SER A 158 -2.34 -2.10 0.84
CA SER A 158 -2.71 -1.24 1.98
C SER A 158 -1.87 -1.52 3.23
N CYS A 159 -1.43 -2.77 3.42
CA CYS A 159 -0.56 -3.14 4.52
C CYS A 159 0.94 -2.83 4.28
N CYS A 160 1.40 -2.48 3.07
CA CYS A 160 2.83 -2.26 2.73
C CYS A 160 3.55 -1.21 3.59
N GLN A 161 2.81 -0.43 4.37
CA GLN A 161 3.33 0.46 5.39
C GLN A 161 4.00 -0.28 6.57
N ILE A 162 3.78 -1.59 6.69
CA ILE A 162 4.34 -2.48 7.70
C ILE A 162 5.55 -3.19 7.11
N GLU A 163 6.74 -2.89 7.63
CA GLU A 163 8.02 -3.42 7.13
C GLU A 163 8.08 -4.95 7.10
N VAL A 164 7.40 -5.61 8.04
CA VAL A 164 7.36 -7.06 8.18
C VAL A 164 6.82 -7.78 6.93
N ILE A 165 6.01 -7.13 6.08
CA ILE A 165 5.45 -7.77 4.87
C ILE A 165 6.53 -8.33 3.95
N LYS A 166 7.67 -7.64 3.86
CA LYS A 166 8.80 -8.05 3.02
C LYS A 166 9.42 -9.37 3.46
N SER A 167 9.29 -9.71 4.74
CA SER A 167 9.89 -10.91 5.33
C SER A 167 9.05 -12.17 5.09
N PHE A 168 7.78 -12.02 4.71
CA PHE A 168 6.93 -13.16 4.41
C PHE A 168 7.27 -13.80 3.06
N ARG A 169 6.71 -15.00 2.83
CA ARG A 169 6.80 -15.73 1.56
C ARG A 169 5.97 -15.11 0.44
N LEU A 170 5.29 -13.99 0.68
CA LEU A 170 4.37 -13.36 -0.25
C LEU A 170 5.01 -13.01 -1.61
N PRO A 171 6.19 -12.35 -1.70
CA PRO A 171 6.80 -12.04 -3.00
C PRO A 171 7.09 -13.30 -3.84
N VAL A 172 7.56 -14.35 -3.17
CA VAL A 172 7.82 -15.66 -3.77
C VAL A 172 6.53 -16.29 -4.29
N LEU A 173 5.45 -16.26 -3.52
CA LEU A 173 4.15 -16.80 -3.92
C LEU A 173 3.55 -16.02 -5.10
N ILE A 174 3.73 -14.69 -5.12
CA ILE A 174 3.30 -13.86 -6.25
C ILE A 174 4.02 -14.30 -7.52
N ILE A 175 5.32 -14.54 -7.48
CA ILE A 175 6.07 -14.97 -8.67
C ILE A 175 5.69 -16.37 -9.12
N ALA A 176 5.54 -17.31 -8.17
CA ALA A 176 5.17 -18.68 -8.48
C ALA A 176 3.76 -18.81 -9.08
N ASN A 177 2.81 -17.96 -8.63
CA ASN A 177 1.40 -18.09 -8.98
C ASN A 177 0.92 -17.12 -10.08
N ASN A 178 1.81 -16.30 -10.65
CA ASN A 178 1.47 -15.37 -11.74
C ASN A 178 2.33 -15.62 -12.96
N ARG A 179 1.75 -15.42 -14.15
CA ARG A 179 2.46 -15.69 -15.40
C ARG A 179 3.25 -14.48 -15.87
N PHE A 180 2.78 -13.25 -15.66
CA PHE A 180 3.41 -12.03 -16.19
C PHE A 180 3.63 -12.11 -17.70
N ILE A 181 2.54 -12.27 -18.46
CA ILE A 181 2.54 -12.33 -19.92
C ILE A 181 1.65 -11.18 -20.43
N HIS A 182 2.09 -10.46 -21.45
CA HIS A 182 1.28 -9.39 -22.05
C HIS A 182 0.08 -9.96 -22.84
N PRO A 183 -1.12 -9.34 -22.77
CA PRO A 183 -1.48 -8.22 -21.90
C PRO A 183 -1.61 -8.67 -20.43
N LEU A 184 -1.10 -7.84 -19.51
CA LEU A 184 -1.20 -8.12 -18.08
C LEU A 184 -2.67 -8.07 -17.61
N SER A 185 -3.06 -9.06 -16.83
CA SER A 185 -4.34 -9.06 -16.11
C SER A 185 -4.34 -8.06 -14.95
N ASP A 186 -5.53 -7.66 -14.46
CA ASP A 186 -5.65 -6.80 -13.28
C ASP A 186 -4.94 -7.38 -12.06
N LEU A 187 -4.96 -8.71 -11.90
CA LEU A 187 -4.24 -9.42 -10.85
C LEU A 187 -2.72 -9.25 -10.98
N GLU A 188 -2.19 -9.36 -12.20
CA GLU A 188 -0.75 -9.21 -12.47
C GLU A 188 -0.29 -7.74 -12.36
N ILE A 189 -1.15 -6.78 -12.73
CA ILE A 189 -0.91 -5.35 -12.51
C ILE A 189 -0.82 -5.05 -11.01
N ALA A 190 -1.78 -5.53 -10.22
CA ALA A 190 -1.77 -5.39 -8.77
C ALA A 190 -0.55 -6.07 -8.14
N ALA A 191 -0.21 -7.28 -8.61
CA ALA A 191 0.98 -8.02 -8.19
C ALA A 191 2.27 -7.23 -8.45
N PHE A 192 2.41 -6.61 -9.63
CA PHE A 192 3.55 -5.75 -9.94
C PHE A 192 3.64 -4.55 -8.99
N ASN A 193 2.53 -3.85 -8.75
CA ASN A 193 2.53 -2.72 -7.82
C ASN A 193 2.97 -3.16 -6.41
N LEU A 194 2.52 -4.33 -5.95
CA LEU A 194 2.91 -4.86 -4.65
C LEU A 194 4.41 -5.19 -4.59
N LEU A 195 4.94 -5.86 -5.63
CA LEU A 195 6.38 -6.14 -5.71
C LEU A 195 7.20 -4.84 -5.76
N ILE A 196 6.73 -3.83 -6.51
CA ILE A 196 7.36 -2.52 -6.60
C ILE A 196 7.45 -1.87 -5.22
N ASP A 197 6.37 -1.89 -4.44
CA ASP A 197 6.34 -1.29 -3.11
C ASP A 197 7.22 -2.05 -2.12
N ILE A 198 7.18 -3.39 -2.14
CA ILE A 198 8.02 -4.27 -1.30
C ILE A 198 9.52 -4.00 -1.53
N TYR A 199 9.95 -3.87 -2.79
CA TYR A 199 11.35 -3.65 -3.17
C TYR A 199 11.72 -2.17 -3.36
N SER A 200 10.86 -1.23 -2.94
CA SER A 200 11.17 0.21 -3.02
C SER A 200 12.15 0.68 -1.94
N ILE A 201 12.31 -0.09 -0.86
CA ILE A 201 13.11 0.27 0.31
C ILE A 201 14.44 -0.46 0.25
N THR A 202 15.56 0.24 0.43
CA THR A 202 16.93 -0.24 0.21
C THR A 202 17.48 -1.15 1.33
N GLU A 203 16.67 -2.08 1.84
CA GLU A 203 17.08 -3.07 2.84
C GLU A 203 17.55 -4.38 2.19
N LYS A 204 18.25 -5.26 2.90
CA LYS A 204 18.66 -6.55 2.32
C LYS A 204 17.45 -7.46 2.07
N ILE A 205 17.37 -8.04 0.87
CA ILE A 205 16.35 -9.01 0.50
C ILE A 205 16.58 -10.33 1.28
N PRO A 206 15.54 -10.97 1.84
CA PRO A 206 15.69 -12.30 2.42
C PRO A 206 16.25 -13.32 1.43
N TYR A 207 17.27 -14.08 1.84
CA TYR A 207 17.99 -14.99 0.92
C TYR A 207 17.07 -15.99 0.20
N PHE A 208 16.04 -16.50 0.88
CA PHE A 208 15.09 -17.46 0.29
C PHE A 208 14.27 -16.87 -0.87
N HIS A 209 14.16 -15.55 -0.98
CA HIS A 209 13.55 -14.93 -2.18
C HIS A 209 14.40 -15.27 -3.41
N LEU A 210 15.72 -15.20 -3.29
CA LEU A 210 16.67 -15.38 -4.41
C LEU A 210 16.58 -16.77 -5.05
N GLU A 211 16.01 -17.76 -4.37
CA GLU A 211 15.72 -19.08 -4.96
C GLU A 211 14.64 -19.04 -6.06
N TYR A 212 13.78 -18.02 -6.04
CA TYR A 212 12.66 -17.85 -6.98
C TYR A 212 12.87 -16.68 -7.96
N PHE A 213 13.62 -15.65 -7.57
CA PHE A 213 14.02 -14.55 -8.44
C PHE A 213 15.22 -14.96 -9.31
N THR A 214 14.97 -15.83 -10.29
CA THR A 214 16.01 -16.38 -11.16
C THR A 214 16.35 -15.47 -12.34
N THR A 215 17.50 -15.72 -12.98
CA THR A 215 17.87 -15.06 -14.24
C THR A 215 16.80 -15.24 -15.33
N ASP A 216 16.16 -16.41 -15.42
CA ASP A 216 15.08 -16.67 -16.37
C ASP A 216 13.83 -15.82 -16.09
N PHE A 217 13.48 -15.66 -14.80
CA PHE A 217 12.40 -14.76 -14.41
C PHE A 217 12.69 -13.33 -14.87
N PHE A 218 13.88 -12.79 -14.58
CA PHE A 218 14.23 -11.43 -15.01
C PHE A 218 14.30 -11.29 -16.53
N ALA A 219 14.79 -12.29 -17.26
CA ALA A 219 14.79 -12.29 -18.72
C ALA A 219 13.35 -12.18 -19.27
N LYS A 220 12.39 -12.86 -18.65
CA LYS A 220 10.97 -12.74 -18.99
C LYS A 220 10.40 -11.35 -18.71
N ILE A 221 10.73 -10.76 -17.57
CA ILE A 221 10.28 -9.40 -17.21
C ILE A 221 10.90 -8.36 -18.16
N ILE A 222 12.16 -8.53 -18.56
CA ILE A 222 12.81 -7.66 -19.56
C ILE A 222 12.08 -7.74 -20.92
N LEU A 223 11.67 -8.92 -21.37
CA LEU A 223 10.86 -9.06 -22.59
C LEU A 223 9.49 -8.37 -22.44
N LEU A 224 8.90 -8.41 -21.25
CA LEU A 224 7.62 -7.74 -20.98
C LEU A 224 7.73 -6.21 -21.12
N CYS A 225 8.90 -5.61 -20.83
CA CYS A 225 9.17 -4.18 -21.03
C CYS A 225 8.99 -3.74 -22.49
N GLU A 226 9.08 -4.65 -23.47
CA GLU A 226 8.86 -4.34 -24.89
C GLU A 226 7.39 -4.05 -25.22
N HIS A 227 6.47 -4.50 -24.37
CA HIS A 227 5.04 -4.31 -24.54
C HIS A 227 4.42 -3.38 -23.49
N ASP A 228 4.90 -3.44 -22.24
CA ASP A 228 4.49 -2.55 -21.15
C ASP A 228 5.71 -2.06 -20.39
N ALA A 229 6.06 -0.79 -20.58
CA ALA A 229 7.27 -0.22 -20.00
C ALA A 229 7.13 0.12 -18.51
N LYS A 230 5.96 0.52 -18.03
CA LYS A 230 5.89 1.32 -16.80
C LYS A 230 6.14 0.49 -15.54
N LEU A 231 5.39 -0.60 -15.38
CA LEU A 231 5.47 -1.44 -14.18
C LEU A 231 6.72 -2.35 -14.18
N PRO A 232 7.01 -3.09 -15.27
CA PRO A 232 8.18 -3.96 -15.32
C PRO A 232 9.51 -3.22 -15.12
N VAL A 233 9.71 -2.07 -15.77
CA VAL A 233 10.93 -1.25 -15.59
C VAL A 233 11.06 -0.76 -14.16
N LYS A 234 9.97 -0.25 -13.56
CA LYS A 234 9.99 0.23 -12.18
C LYS A 234 10.32 -0.90 -11.20
N PHE A 235 9.74 -2.08 -11.40
CA PHE A 235 10.05 -3.27 -10.59
C PHE A 235 11.53 -3.67 -10.72
N LEU A 236 12.05 -3.76 -11.95
CA LEU A 236 13.46 -4.11 -12.20
C LEU A 236 14.41 -3.11 -11.52
N LEU A 237 14.13 -1.81 -11.61
CA LEU A 237 14.94 -0.77 -10.98
C LEU A 237 14.93 -0.87 -9.45
N ASN A 238 13.75 -1.06 -8.86
CA ASN A 238 13.59 -1.22 -7.42
C ASN A 238 14.34 -2.47 -6.94
N PHE A 239 14.10 -3.62 -7.57
CA PHE A 239 14.76 -4.88 -7.22
C PHE A 239 16.29 -4.83 -7.39
N ASN A 240 16.78 -4.15 -8.43
CA ASN A 240 18.21 -4.00 -8.68
C ASN A 240 18.95 -3.24 -7.55
N SER A 241 18.27 -2.32 -6.86
CA SER A 241 18.86 -1.46 -5.82
C SER A 241 19.39 -2.24 -4.60
N HIS A 242 19.03 -3.53 -4.49
CA HIS A 242 19.38 -4.40 -3.37
C HIS A 242 20.68 -5.21 -3.55
N PHE A 243 21.34 -5.13 -4.71
CA PHE A 243 22.54 -5.91 -5.01
C PHE A 243 23.78 -5.04 -5.10
N ASP A 244 24.92 -5.54 -4.62
CA ASP A 244 26.27 -5.01 -4.87
C ASP A 244 26.94 -5.87 -5.96
N ASP A 245 27.08 -5.31 -7.17
CA ASP A 245 27.65 -5.75 -8.48
C ASP A 245 27.85 -7.25 -8.80
N GLU A 246 28.38 -8.10 -7.92
CA GLU A 246 28.91 -9.43 -8.26
C GLU A 246 27.85 -10.55 -8.32
N GLN A 247 26.64 -10.34 -7.80
CA GLN A 247 25.58 -11.36 -7.76
C GLN A 247 24.23 -10.85 -8.29
N ASN A 248 24.27 -9.96 -9.27
CA ASN A 248 23.07 -9.32 -9.77
C ASN A 248 22.39 -10.13 -10.88
N PHE A 249 21.32 -10.83 -10.54
CA PHE A 249 20.54 -11.65 -11.47
C PHE A 249 19.95 -10.87 -12.65
N ILE A 250 19.62 -9.58 -12.47
CA ILE A 250 19.11 -8.71 -13.53
C ILE A 250 20.23 -8.44 -14.54
N ILE A 251 21.44 -8.16 -14.07
CA ILE A 251 22.60 -7.99 -14.95
C ILE A 251 22.88 -9.28 -15.73
N SER A 252 22.85 -10.44 -15.07
CA SER A 252 23.00 -11.73 -15.76
C SER A 252 21.92 -11.97 -16.82
N ALA A 253 20.68 -11.55 -16.55
CA ALA A 253 19.57 -11.65 -17.48
C ALA A 253 19.76 -10.73 -18.69
N LEU A 254 20.23 -9.50 -18.48
CA LEU A 254 20.54 -8.55 -19.56
C LEU A 254 21.70 -9.01 -20.45
N HIS A 255 22.70 -9.69 -19.89
CA HIS A 255 23.78 -10.29 -20.69
C HIS A 255 23.27 -11.44 -21.58
N SER A 256 22.28 -12.19 -21.08
CA SER A 256 21.70 -13.33 -21.81
C SER A 256 20.61 -12.90 -22.80
N ASN A 257 19.95 -11.76 -22.56
CA ASN A 257 18.84 -11.25 -23.35
C ASN A 257 18.98 -9.73 -23.54
N GLN A 258 19.71 -9.35 -24.59
CA GLN A 258 19.94 -7.95 -24.94
C GLN A 258 18.65 -7.33 -25.51
N SER A 259 17.95 -6.52 -24.72
CA SER A 259 16.79 -5.75 -25.18
C SER A 259 17.16 -4.28 -25.39
N LEU A 260 17.20 -3.85 -26.66
CA LEU A 260 17.43 -2.44 -27.02
C LEU A 260 16.34 -1.52 -26.47
N VAL A 261 15.09 -2.01 -26.46
CA VAL A 261 13.94 -1.26 -25.93
C VAL A 261 14.13 -0.99 -24.44
N PHE A 262 14.52 -2.00 -23.66
CA PHE A 262 14.82 -1.79 -22.24
C PHE A 262 15.95 -0.76 -22.02
N GLY A 263 17.00 -0.80 -22.85
CA GLY A 263 18.06 0.21 -22.82
C GLY A 263 17.56 1.63 -23.06
N GLN A 264 16.65 1.81 -24.04
CA GLN A 264 16.01 3.11 -24.30
C GLN A 264 15.15 3.57 -23.13
N LEU A 265 14.32 2.68 -22.57
CA LEU A 265 13.46 2.98 -21.42
C LEU A 265 14.27 3.40 -20.19
N LEU A 266 15.44 2.80 -19.97
CA LEU A 266 16.32 3.20 -18.88
C LEU A 266 16.95 4.58 -19.09
N ILE A 267 17.31 4.93 -20.33
CA ILE A 267 17.80 6.27 -20.65
C ILE A 267 16.69 7.31 -20.41
N GLU A 268 15.46 7.01 -20.82
CA GLU A 268 14.30 7.86 -20.56
C GLU A 268 14.05 8.06 -19.06
N GLU A 269 14.07 6.98 -18.27
CA GLU A 269 13.88 7.05 -16.82
C GLU A 269 15.04 7.75 -16.10
N PHE A 270 16.28 7.60 -16.58
CA PHE A 270 17.41 8.34 -16.06
C PHE A 270 17.27 9.84 -16.34
N ASN A 271 16.85 10.21 -17.55
CA ASN A 271 16.63 11.60 -17.94
C ASN A 271 15.47 12.25 -17.17
N SER A 272 14.40 11.49 -16.89
CA SER A 272 13.26 11.99 -16.09
C SER A 272 13.66 12.23 -14.63
N ARG A 273 14.46 11.33 -14.04
CA ARG A 273 14.89 11.37 -12.63
C ARG A 273 16.08 12.27 -12.34
N ARG A 274 16.87 12.66 -13.35
CA ARG A 274 17.94 13.67 -13.19
C ARG A 274 17.38 15.03 -12.74
N ASN A 275 16.08 15.25 -12.91
CA ASN A 275 15.37 16.40 -12.39
C ASN A 275 14.87 16.22 -10.92
N ASN A 276 14.99 15.02 -10.33
CA ASN A 276 14.32 14.61 -9.08
C ASN A 276 15.21 13.84 -8.05
N ASP A 277 16.56 13.89 -8.12
CA ASP A 277 17.50 13.35 -7.10
C ASP A 277 17.26 11.91 -6.60
N CYS A 278 16.94 10.95 -7.48
CA CYS A 278 16.69 9.55 -7.08
C CYS A 278 17.86 8.61 -7.41
N VAL A 279 18.40 7.90 -6.40
CA VAL A 279 19.62 7.06 -6.43
C VAL A 279 19.46 5.74 -7.19
N CYS A 280 18.24 5.23 -7.40
CA CYS A 280 18.07 3.86 -7.93
C CYS A 280 18.40 3.72 -9.43
N SER A 281 18.16 4.76 -10.24
CA SER A 281 18.41 4.73 -11.68
C SER A 281 19.89 4.93 -12.03
N THR A 282 20.64 5.67 -11.22
CA THR A 282 22.08 5.90 -11.43
C THR A 282 22.88 4.60 -11.29
N GLN A 283 22.58 3.79 -10.27
CA GLN A 283 23.30 2.53 -10.03
C GLN A 283 23.11 1.53 -11.18
N LEU A 284 21.89 1.32 -11.67
CA LEU A 284 21.66 0.40 -12.80
C LEU A 284 22.27 0.94 -14.09
N ALA A 285 22.14 2.24 -14.37
CA ALA A 285 22.71 2.87 -15.57
C ALA A 285 24.25 2.78 -15.58
N GLU A 286 24.91 3.03 -14.45
CA GLU A 286 26.36 2.89 -14.32
C GLU A 286 26.83 1.44 -14.53
N ARG A 287 26.10 0.47 -13.96
CA ARG A 287 26.37 -0.97 -14.13
C ARG A 287 26.14 -1.45 -15.55
N MET A 288 25.13 -0.90 -16.22
CA MET A 288 24.81 -1.23 -17.60
C MET A 288 25.75 -0.63 -18.63
N LYS A 289 26.61 0.32 -18.24
CA LYS A 289 27.58 0.92 -19.16
C LYS A 289 28.47 -0.14 -19.82
N LYS A 290 28.96 -1.13 -19.06
CA LYS A 290 29.78 -2.23 -19.62
C LYS A 290 29.03 -3.13 -20.64
N PRO A 291 27.83 -3.65 -20.35
CA PRO A 291 27.09 -4.44 -21.35
C PRO A 291 26.58 -3.59 -22.53
N LEU A 292 26.22 -2.31 -22.34
CA LEU A 292 25.86 -1.41 -23.44
C LEU A 292 27.05 -1.06 -24.34
N ASP A 293 28.26 -0.89 -23.77
CA ASP A 293 29.47 -0.63 -24.55
C ASP A 293 29.82 -1.84 -25.47
N SER A 294 29.39 -3.05 -25.12
CA SER A 294 29.52 -4.25 -25.97
C SER A 294 28.51 -4.35 -27.10
N LEU A 295 27.48 -3.48 -27.10
CA LEU A 295 26.42 -3.39 -28.11
C LEU A 295 26.66 -2.25 -29.13
N VAL A 296 27.68 -1.41 -28.92
CA VAL A 296 28.02 -0.23 -29.77
C VAL A 296 29.29 -0.47 -30.62
N LEU A 297 29.66 -1.74 -30.84
CA LEU A 297 30.64 -2.18 -31.86
C LEU A 297 29.93 -3.08 -32.88
#